data_AF-A0A523V9B4-F1
#
_entry.id   AF-A0A523V9B4-F1
#
_cell.length_a   1.000
_cell.length_b   1.000
_cell.length_c   1.000
_cell.angle_alpha   90.00
_cell.angle_beta   90.00
_cell.angle_gamma   90.00
#
_symmetry.space_group_name_H-M   'P 1'
#
loop_
_entity.id
_entity.type
_entity.pdbx_description
1 polymer ?
#
loop_
_entity_poly.entity_id
_entity_poly.type
_entity_poly.pdbx_seq_one_letter_code
_entity_poly.pdbx_strand_id
1 'polypeptide(L)'
;MNDQRRQLARLALILLALSAACSLIPSEPDDTPLPLTSPGGTLITYVHSQNIGLIVVRVRLPEQARYPEGAPVIVDVAGWFTGAVGFHESADTTEIGAIHLDYLWPGKEDPAFGLASEGKFDYGGPTCLAALRDVIRFAAGLEEDVDGHTLAELVQITPLADNVGIYTFSHSGVMATNVLAHHGQELPSVAFLVGRENPTTDPMYPLELGYYDDDRNPVFNPFYIAQDYTPTSIHIDYSTVGWLVNDDYPAGRPYFAVPNGSDHVLGDKGPRMWGKRYFSRGLTQALLDNAALALDNWPDDLATPQETQEHWPYRTTVDNYGLLVTSAPQLKVMLVFAADDHVQAASDKPHIHQAYDGFHETAGLWVRLNPDLAYVEAVAGQGGGSGYPDNSANTEPGNWANARLWGYRGEYGSPFVTKTVPLAAAAEMADRVRSGDWSPDLDEVLFQHN
;
A
#
# COMPACT_ATOMS: atom_id res chain seq x y z
N MET A 1 27.54 59.32 -38.64
CA MET A 1 28.91 58.75 -38.51
C MET A 1 29.31 58.35 -37.07
N ASN A 2 28.47 58.57 -36.05
CA ASN A 2 28.78 58.21 -34.64
C ASN A 2 28.04 56.97 -34.11
N ASP A 3 27.16 56.36 -34.91
CA ASP A 3 26.33 55.22 -34.48
C ASP A 3 26.88 53.86 -34.95
N GLN A 4 27.53 53.81 -36.11
CA GLN A 4 28.20 52.58 -36.60
C GLN A 4 29.45 52.19 -35.79
N ARG A 5 30.13 53.13 -35.12
CA ARG A 5 31.27 52.82 -34.25
C ARG A 5 30.84 52.27 -32.88
N ARG A 6 29.60 52.54 -32.44
CA ARG A 6 29.05 52.00 -31.18
C ARG A 6 28.51 50.57 -31.33
N GLN A 7 28.05 50.19 -32.53
CA GLN A 7 27.64 48.81 -32.82
C GLN A 7 28.82 47.84 -32.98
N LEU A 8 29.96 48.29 -33.55
CA LEU A 8 31.16 47.44 -33.68
C LEU A 8 31.88 47.19 -32.33
N ALA A 9 31.78 48.11 -31.38
CA ALA A 9 32.33 47.92 -30.03
C ALA A 9 31.51 46.94 -29.16
N ARG A 10 30.21 46.76 -29.45
CA ARG A 10 29.35 45.78 -28.75
C ARG A 10 29.47 44.37 -29.33
N LEU A 11 29.83 44.22 -30.60
CA LEU A 11 30.11 42.89 -31.18
C LEU A 11 31.46 42.32 -30.73
N ALA A 12 32.46 43.18 -30.49
CA ALA A 12 33.78 42.74 -30.00
C ALA A 12 33.78 42.30 -28.52
N LEU A 13 32.81 42.73 -27.72
CA LEU A 13 32.67 42.32 -26.31
C LEU A 13 31.86 41.01 -26.15
N ILE A 14 31.06 40.63 -27.16
CA ILE A 14 30.32 39.35 -27.18
C ILE A 14 31.20 38.21 -27.75
N LEU A 15 32.21 38.52 -28.57
CA LEU A 15 33.18 37.55 -29.08
C LEU A 15 34.38 37.27 -28.15
N LEU A 16 34.56 38.03 -27.06
CA LEU A 16 35.56 37.75 -26.02
C LEU A 16 34.99 37.08 -24.76
N ALA A 17 33.68 36.84 -24.71
CA ALA A 17 33.01 36.09 -23.64
C ALA A 17 32.70 34.63 -24.04
N LEU A 18 33.39 34.12 -25.08
CA LEU A 18 33.18 32.80 -25.67
C LEU A 18 34.46 31.93 -25.66
N SER A 19 35.45 32.26 -24.83
CA SER A 19 36.70 31.47 -24.72
C SER A 19 37.10 31.14 -23.28
N ALA A 20 36.12 30.96 -22.40
CA ALA A 20 36.28 30.25 -21.13
C ALA A 20 35.22 29.14 -21.03
N ALA A 21 35.08 28.35 -22.10
CA ALA A 21 34.63 26.98 -21.95
C ALA A 21 35.78 26.26 -21.23
N CYS A 22 35.73 26.22 -19.89
CA CYS A 22 36.42 25.19 -19.15
C CYS A 22 36.01 23.87 -19.82
N SER A 23 36.96 23.27 -20.52
CA SER A 23 36.89 21.86 -20.85
C SER A 23 36.86 21.14 -19.51
N LEU A 24 35.66 20.86 -19.01
CA LEU A 24 35.43 19.77 -18.08
C LEU A 24 35.77 18.52 -18.89
N ILE A 25 37.05 18.19 -18.93
CA ILE A 25 37.50 16.83 -19.20
C ILE A 25 36.69 16.00 -18.19
N PRO A 26 35.88 15.02 -18.63
CA PRO A 26 35.29 14.07 -17.71
C PRO A 26 36.47 13.51 -16.91
N SER A 27 36.50 13.76 -15.60
CA SER A 27 37.47 13.09 -14.74
C SER A 27 37.40 11.60 -15.06
N GLU A 28 38.55 10.96 -15.21
CA GLU A 28 38.58 9.50 -15.36
C GLU A 28 37.70 8.88 -14.28
N PRO A 29 36.91 7.85 -14.60
CA PRO A 29 36.07 7.18 -13.63
C PRO A 29 36.94 6.83 -12.42
N ASP A 30 36.52 7.28 -11.25
CA ASP A 30 37.18 6.95 -10.00
C ASP A 30 37.05 5.44 -9.81
N ASP A 31 38.13 4.71 -10.09
CA ASP A 31 38.22 3.24 -9.95
C ASP A 31 38.13 2.75 -8.50
N THR A 32 37.81 3.65 -7.54
CA THR A 32 37.53 3.27 -6.16
C THR A 32 36.24 2.45 -6.12
N PRO A 33 36.27 1.18 -5.70
CA PRO A 33 35.07 0.36 -5.59
C PRO A 33 34.04 1.05 -4.68
N LEU A 34 32.79 1.12 -5.14
CA LEU A 34 31.71 1.69 -4.35
C LEU A 34 31.62 0.96 -3.00
N PRO A 35 31.51 1.69 -1.88
CA PRO A 35 31.33 1.06 -0.59
C PRO A 35 29.96 0.37 -0.55
N LEU A 36 29.95 -0.96 -0.61
CA LEU A 36 28.73 -1.77 -0.50
C LEU A 36 28.16 -1.72 0.92
N THR A 37 26.83 -1.60 1.01
CA THR A 37 26.11 -1.69 2.28
C THR A 37 26.24 -3.09 2.87
N SER A 38 26.79 -3.18 4.09
CA SER A 38 27.00 -4.44 4.81
C SER A 38 25.69 -5.07 5.33
N PRO A 39 25.65 -6.39 5.58
CA PRO A 39 24.53 -7.03 6.29
C PRO A 39 24.14 -6.31 7.58
N GLY A 40 22.84 -6.24 7.89
CA GLY A 40 22.28 -5.43 8.98
C GLY A 40 22.35 -3.91 8.75
N GLY A 41 22.91 -3.46 7.62
CA GLY A 41 23.05 -2.06 7.26
C GLY A 41 21.79 -1.47 6.64
N THR A 42 21.78 -0.13 6.55
CA THR A 42 20.74 0.64 5.86
C THR A 42 21.39 1.47 4.75
N LEU A 43 20.82 1.38 3.56
CA LEU A 43 21.12 2.20 2.40
C LEU A 43 19.98 3.21 2.21
N ILE A 44 20.34 4.45 1.90
CA ILE A 44 19.40 5.47 1.43
C ILE A 44 19.91 5.93 0.07
N THR A 45 19.06 5.85 -0.94
CA THR A 45 19.37 6.31 -2.31
C THR A 45 18.13 6.96 -2.93
N TYR A 46 18.22 7.36 -4.19
CA TYR A 46 17.16 8.00 -4.95
C TYR A 46 16.92 7.24 -6.25
N VAL A 47 15.66 6.99 -6.57
CA VAL A 47 15.25 6.44 -7.87
C VAL A 47 14.71 7.58 -8.72
N HIS A 48 15.16 7.68 -9.97
CA HIS A 48 14.64 8.67 -10.90
C HIS A 48 13.28 8.22 -11.45
N SER A 49 12.21 8.94 -11.11
CA SER A 49 10.88 8.68 -11.63
C SER A 49 10.50 9.69 -12.72
N GLN A 50 10.16 9.17 -13.90
CA GLN A 50 9.93 9.99 -15.09
C GLN A 50 8.76 10.96 -14.88
N ASN A 51 9.00 12.26 -15.12
CA ASN A 51 8.05 13.37 -14.94
C ASN A 51 7.66 13.67 -13.48
N ILE A 52 8.28 13.01 -12.50
CA ILE A 52 8.05 13.22 -11.08
C ILE A 52 9.30 13.83 -10.43
N GLY A 53 10.46 13.25 -10.71
CA GLY A 53 11.75 13.63 -10.12
C GLY A 53 12.34 12.51 -9.28
N LEU A 54 13.19 12.87 -8.33
CA LEU A 54 13.86 11.92 -7.44
C LEU A 54 12.94 11.41 -6.33
N ILE A 55 12.81 10.09 -6.22
CA ILE A 55 12.07 9.41 -5.16
C ILE A 55 13.06 8.81 -4.17
N VAL A 56 12.96 9.21 -2.90
CA VAL A 56 13.79 8.67 -1.83
C VAL A 56 13.39 7.22 -1.56
N VAL A 57 14.38 6.35 -1.57
CA VAL A 57 14.25 4.93 -1.26
C VAL A 57 15.19 4.58 -0.11
N ARG A 58 14.69 3.80 0.85
CA ARG A 58 15.49 3.23 1.93
C ARG A 58 15.44 1.71 1.83
N VAL A 59 16.62 1.11 1.87
CA VAL A 59 16.81 -0.33 1.81
C VAL A 59 17.48 -0.78 3.11
N ARG A 60 16.90 -1.75 3.78
CA ARG A 60 17.46 -2.39 4.97
C ARG A 60 17.84 -3.82 4.65
N LEU A 61 19.07 -4.18 4.99
CA LEU A 61 19.59 -5.52 4.77
C LEU A 61 19.41 -6.37 6.02
N PRO A 62 19.02 -7.65 5.88
CA PRO A 62 19.03 -8.56 7.01
C PRO A 62 20.48 -8.81 7.48
N GLU A 63 20.66 -9.24 8.72
CA GLU A 63 21.97 -9.69 9.20
C GLU A 63 22.43 -10.94 8.46
N GLN A 64 21.46 -11.81 8.12
CA GLN A 64 21.68 -13.02 7.35
C GLN A 64 20.60 -13.16 6.28
N ALA A 65 21.03 -13.45 5.05
CA ALA A 65 20.11 -13.72 3.96
C ALA A 65 19.23 -14.95 4.25
N ARG A 66 17.98 -14.93 3.79
CA ARG A 66 17.04 -16.04 3.96
C ARG A 66 17.57 -17.33 3.33
N TYR A 67 18.32 -17.22 2.23
CA TYR A 67 18.86 -18.36 1.49
C TYR A 67 20.38 -18.24 1.30
N PRO A 68 21.10 -19.36 1.10
CA PRO A 68 22.54 -19.33 0.86
C PRO A 68 22.97 -18.50 -0.36
N GLU A 69 22.14 -18.44 -1.39
CA GLU A 69 22.39 -17.71 -2.63
C GLU A 69 22.02 -16.21 -2.58
N GLY A 70 21.23 -15.79 -1.58
CA GLY A 70 20.73 -14.42 -1.52
C GLY A 70 19.45 -14.28 -0.69
N ALA A 71 18.87 -13.08 -0.74
CA ALA A 71 17.66 -12.72 -0.01
C ALA A 71 16.53 -12.31 -0.97
N PRO A 72 15.28 -12.70 -0.68
CA PRO A 72 14.12 -12.12 -1.37
C PRO A 72 14.05 -10.61 -1.08
N VAL A 73 13.45 -9.84 -1.98
CA VAL A 73 13.28 -8.38 -1.82
C VAL A 73 11.81 -8.08 -1.59
N ILE A 74 11.47 -7.39 -0.51
CA ILE A 74 10.08 -7.05 -0.18
C ILE A 74 9.93 -5.54 -0.12
N VAL A 75 9.03 -5.01 -0.95
CA VAL A 75 8.63 -3.61 -0.95
C VAL A 75 7.44 -3.42 0.00
N ASP A 76 7.63 -2.67 1.09
CA ASP A 76 6.56 -2.27 2.02
C ASP A 76 5.87 -1.00 1.51
N VAL A 77 4.59 -1.12 1.14
CA VAL A 77 3.86 -0.01 0.52
C VAL A 77 3.35 0.96 1.58
N ALA A 78 3.84 2.20 1.50
CA ALA A 78 3.46 3.27 2.40
C ALA A 78 1.96 3.62 2.35
N GLY A 79 1.40 3.99 3.49
CA GLY A 79 0.06 4.56 3.57
C GLY A 79 -0.06 5.89 2.80
N TRP A 80 -1.25 6.18 2.26
CA TRP A 80 -1.47 7.35 1.37
C TRP A 80 -2.44 8.43 1.89
N PHE A 81 -3.23 8.21 2.95
CA PHE A 81 -4.10 9.25 3.53
C PHE A 81 -3.95 9.45 5.04
N THR A 82 -3.11 8.66 5.70
CA THR A 82 -2.79 8.86 7.11
C THR A 82 -1.74 9.96 7.23
N GLY A 83 -1.77 10.68 8.35
CA GLY A 83 -0.84 11.78 8.64
C GLY A 83 0.58 11.33 9.00
N ALA A 84 0.95 10.08 8.71
CA ALA A 84 2.29 9.59 8.97
C ALA A 84 3.33 10.40 8.19
N VAL A 85 4.46 10.65 8.85
CA VAL A 85 5.59 11.42 8.33
C VAL A 85 6.81 10.52 8.35
N GLY A 86 7.69 10.66 7.35
CA GLY A 86 8.86 9.80 7.18
C GLY A 86 8.54 8.43 6.58
N PHE A 87 9.52 7.53 6.65
CA PHE A 87 9.40 6.19 6.10
C PHE A 87 8.32 5.38 6.82
N HIS A 88 7.54 4.64 6.02
CA HIS A 88 6.55 3.70 6.53
C HIS A 88 7.22 2.39 6.88
N GLU A 89 6.84 1.81 8.02
CA GLU A 89 7.24 0.47 8.39
C GLU A 89 6.05 -0.22 9.05
N SER A 90 5.51 -1.23 8.37
CA SER A 90 4.39 -2.03 8.86
C SER A 90 4.81 -3.44 9.26
N ALA A 91 5.88 -3.96 8.67
CA ALA A 91 6.54 -5.20 9.10
C ALA A 91 8.05 -5.15 8.76
N ASP A 92 8.90 -5.47 9.73
CA ASP A 92 10.35 -5.56 9.50
C ASP A 92 10.73 -6.90 8.87
N THR A 93 10.69 -6.97 7.54
CA THR A 93 10.98 -8.21 6.80
C THR A 93 12.46 -8.61 6.85
N THR A 94 13.35 -7.77 7.41
CA THR A 94 14.74 -8.18 7.64
C THR A 94 14.85 -9.31 8.66
N GLU A 95 13.86 -9.44 9.55
CA GLU A 95 13.79 -10.51 10.56
C GLU A 95 13.55 -11.90 9.99
N ILE A 96 13.09 -12.00 8.74
CA ILE A 96 12.92 -13.27 8.03
C ILE A 96 13.99 -13.50 6.96
N GLY A 97 15.07 -12.70 7.00
CA GLY A 97 16.17 -12.77 6.06
C GLY A 97 15.88 -12.15 4.69
N ALA A 98 14.84 -11.34 4.58
CA ALA A 98 14.51 -10.61 3.35
C ALA A 98 15.16 -9.21 3.36
N ILE A 99 15.49 -8.70 2.17
CA ILE A 99 15.81 -7.28 2.00
C ILE A 99 14.50 -6.51 2.09
N HIS A 100 14.43 -5.54 3.00
CA HIS A 100 13.28 -4.67 3.17
C HIS A 100 13.48 -3.35 2.44
N LEU A 101 12.51 -2.95 1.64
CA LEU A 101 12.54 -1.68 0.91
C LEU A 101 11.29 -0.87 1.22
N ASP A 102 11.49 0.38 1.64
CA ASP A 102 10.45 1.38 1.80
C ASP A 102 10.88 2.70 1.14
N TYR A 103 9.95 3.65 1.03
CA TYR A 103 10.16 4.87 0.24
C TYR A 103 9.27 6.02 0.74
N LEU A 104 9.58 7.23 0.30
CA LEU A 104 8.74 8.40 0.51
C LEU A 104 7.93 8.68 -0.76
N TRP A 105 6.61 8.82 -0.61
CA TRP A 105 5.75 9.25 -1.72
C TRP A 105 6.21 10.57 -2.34
N PRO A 106 5.88 10.86 -3.61
CA PRO A 106 6.19 12.15 -4.24
C PRO A 106 5.79 13.33 -3.37
N GLY A 107 6.69 14.29 -3.17
CA GLY A 107 6.48 15.48 -2.35
C GLY A 107 6.37 15.24 -0.83
N LYS A 108 6.64 14.02 -0.34
CA LYS A 108 6.75 13.73 1.10
C LYS A 108 8.20 13.85 1.58
N GLU A 109 8.32 14.09 2.87
CA GLU A 109 9.58 14.27 3.57
C GLU A 109 9.71 13.33 4.77
N ASP A 110 10.96 13.04 5.12
CA ASP A 110 11.37 12.48 6.39
C ASP A 110 12.20 13.54 7.15
N PRO A 111 11.59 14.27 8.09
CA PRO A 111 12.26 15.29 8.87
C PRO A 111 13.37 14.75 9.78
N ALA A 112 13.31 13.47 10.18
CA ALA A 112 14.32 12.88 11.06
C ALA A 112 15.67 12.74 10.35
N PHE A 113 15.64 12.48 9.04
CA PHE A 113 16.84 12.36 8.20
C PHE A 113 17.08 13.57 7.28
N GLY A 114 16.15 14.53 7.23
CA GLY A 114 16.23 15.67 6.33
C GLY A 114 16.11 15.28 4.86
N LEU A 115 15.35 14.22 4.57
CA LEU A 115 15.16 13.67 3.22
C LEU A 115 13.81 14.09 2.66
N ALA A 116 13.71 14.22 1.34
CA ALA A 116 12.45 14.50 0.67
C ALA A 116 12.45 13.92 -0.75
N SER A 117 11.32 13.33 -1.12
CA SER A 117 11.03 12.99 -2.52
C SER A 117 10.53 14.23 -3.26
N GLU A 118 10.95 14.38 -4.50
CA GLU A 118 10.45 15.41 -5.41
C GLU A 118 9.02 15.09 -5.89
N GLY A 119 8.46 15.98 -6.72
CA GLY A 119 7.11 15.83 -7.26
C GLY A 119 6.00 16.27 -6.31
N LYS A 120 4.76 15.90 -6.64
CA LYS A 120 3.56 16.31 -5.90
C LYS A 120 2.81 15.09 -5.39
N PHE A 121 2.51 15.09 -4.10
CA PHE A 121 1.69 14.07 -3.49
C PHE A 121 0.25 14.17 -3.98
N ASP A 122 -0.20 13.17 -4.72
CA ASP A 122 -1.57 13.08 -5.20
C ASP A 122 -2.38 12.03 -4.46
N TYR A 123 -1.99 11.67 -3.23
CA TYR A 123 -2.72 10.78 -2.31
C TYR A 123 -3.03 9.41 -2.90
N GLY A 124 -2.07 8.76 -3.56
CA GLY A 124 -2.30 7.46 -4.18
C GLY A 124 -2.97 7.53 -5.56
N GLY A 125 -2.89 8.68 -6.22
CA GLY A 125 -3.32 8.84 -7.61
C GLY A 125 -2.25 8.34 -8.60
N PRO A 126 -2.40 8.67 -9.89
CA PRO A 126 -1.49 8.22 -10.95
C PRO A 126 -0.01 8.56 -10.71
N THR A 127 0.28 9.70 -10.08
CA THR A 127 1.66 10.13 -9.77
C THR A 127 2.28 9.22 -8.73
N CYS A 128 1.56 8.95 -7.64
CA CYS A 128 1.98 7.97 -6.65
C CYS A 128 2.16 6.57 -7.27
N LEU A 129 1.21 6.10 -8.09
CA LEU A 129 1.31 4.77 -8.72
C LEU A 129 2.53 4.64 -9.64
N ALA A 130 2.84 5.66 -10.44
CA ALA A 130 4.03 5.69 -11.28
C ALA A 130 5.33 5.69 -10.45
N ALA A 131 5.38 6.46 -9.36
CA ALA A 131 6.53 6.44 -8.45
C ALA A 131 6.71 5.06 -7.78
N LEU A 132 5.62 4.43 -7.31
CA LEU A 132 5.68 3.08 -6.74
C LEU A 132 6.14 2.04 -7.77
N ARG A 133 5.69 2.14 -9.03
CA ARG A 133 6.20 1.29 -10.11
C ARG A 133 7.72 1.41 -10.21
N ASP A 134 8.27 2.63 -10.27
CA ASP A 134 9.70 2.85 -10.45
C ASP A 134 10.52 2.34 -9.24
N VAL A 135 9.99 2.52 -8.03
CA VAL A 135 10.58 1.94 -6.80
C VAL A 135 10.61 0.41 -6.87
N ILE A 136 9.52 -0.25 -7.32
CA ILE A 136 9.48 -1.70 -7.48
C ILE A 136 10.47 -2.16 -8.57
N ARG A 137 10.61 -1.39 -9.66
CA ARG A 137 11.59 -1.69 -10.72
C ARG A 137 13.02 -1.63 -10.19
N PHE A 138 13.35 -0.63 -9.36
CA PHE A 138 14.65 -0.58 -8.68
C PHE A 138 14.86 -1.77 -7.73
N ALA A 139 13.83 -2.12 -6.93
CA ALA A 139 13.87 -3.30 -6.05
C ALA A 139 14.16 -4.61 -6.82
N ALA A 140 13.62 -4.71 -8.04
CA ALA A 140 13.80 -5.83 -8.94
C ALA A 140 15.09 -5.78 -9.78
N GLY A 141 15.93 -4.75 -9.61
CA GLY A 141 17.13 -4.54 -10.44
C GLY A 141 16.82 -4.23 -11.92
N LEU A 142 15.61 -3.78 -12.22
CA LEU A 142 15.15 -3.37 -13.56
C LEU A 142 15.37 -1.87 -13.83
N GLU A 143 15.71 -1.12 -12.79
CA GLU A 143 16.02 0.30 -12.79
C GLU A 143 17.27 0.53 -11.93
N GLU A 144 18.06 1.53 -12.30
CA GLU A 144 19.20 2.01 -11.53
C GLU A 144 18.76 3.13 -10.57
N ASP A 145 19.57 3.40 -9.55
CA ASP A 145 19.44 4.61 -8.76
C ASP A 145 19.97 5.84 -9.52
N VAL A 146 19.95 7.00 -8.86
CA VAL A 146 20.38 8.29 -9.45
C VAL A 146 21.84 8.31 -9.89
N ASP A 147 22.69 7.44 -9.32
CA ASP A 147 24.11 7.34 -9.63
C ASP A 147 24.41 6.25 -10.68
N GLY A 148 23.38 5.59 -11.22
CA GLY A 148 23.51 4.57 -12.26
C GLY A 148 23.85 3.18 -11.70
N HIS A 149 23.45 2.89 -10.46
CA HIS A 149 23.71 1.60 -9.81
C HIS A 149 22.42 0.84 -9.56
N THR A 150 22.42 -0.45 -9.89
CA THR A 150 21.35 -1.37 -9.51
C THR A 150 21.44 -1.69 -8.01
N LEU A 151 20.34 -2.17 -7.43
CA LEU A 151 20.34 -2.61 -6.03
C LEU A 151 21.48 -3.61 -5.73
N ALA A 152 21.74 -4.56 -6.62
CA ALA A 152 22.77 -5.59 -6.44
C ALA A 152 24.21 -5.01 -6.40
N GLU A 153 24.44 -3.83 -6.96
CA GLU A 153 25.73 -3.14 -6.96
C GLU A 153 25.93 -2.24 -5.73
N LEU A 154 24.90 -2.08 -4.90
CA LEU A 154 24.90 -1.19 -3.73
C LEU A 154 24.96 -1.95 -2.39
N VAL A 155 24.79 -3.28 -2.42
CA VAL A 155 24.59 -4.10 -1.22
C VAL A 155 25.46 -5.36 -1.24
N GLN A 156 25.86 -5.86 -0.06
CA GLN A 156 26.67 -7.09 0.05
C GLN A 156 25.83 -8.38 0.02
N ILE A 157 24.53 -8.31 0.30
CA ILE A 157 23.62 -9.45 0.21
C ILE A 157 23.01 -9.48 -1.18
N THR A 158 23.26 -10.55 -1.94
CA THR A 158 22.67 -10.74 -3.27
C THR A 158 21.15 -10.63 -3.22
N PRO A 159 20.54 -9.62 -3.87
CA PRO A 159 19.09 -9.55 -4.01
C PRO A 159 18.62 -10.62 -5.02
N LEU A 160 17.60 -11.39 -4.67
CA LEU A 160 16.96 -12.34 -5.58
C LEU A 160 15.91 -11.62 -6.43
N ALA A 161 16.34 -11.12 -7.59
CA ALA A 161 15.53 -10.30 -8.50
C ALA A 161 14.30 -11.01 -9.11
N ASP A 162 14.20 -12.34 -8.98
CA ASP A 162 13.04 -13.16 -9.36
C ASP A 162 12.15 -13.53 -8.16
N ASN A 163 12.53 -13.11 -6.95
CA ASN A 163 11.78 -13.31 -5.71
C ASN A 163 11.49 -11.95 -5.06
N VAL A 164 10.78 -11.10 -5.82
CA VAL A 164 10.32 -9.78 -5.39
C VAL A 164 8.87 -9.87 -4.93
N GLY A 165 8.62 -9.45 -3.69
CA GLY A 165 7.32 -9.40 -3.07
C GLY A 165 6.86 -7.99 -2.76
N ILE A 166 5.55 -7.81 -2.66
CA ILE A 166 4.93 -6.58 -2.14
C ILE A 166 4.22 -6.92 -0.84
N TYR A 167 4.52 -6.17 0.22
CA TYR A 167 3.78 -6.22 1.48
C TYR A 167 2.95 -4.94 1.65
N THR A 168 1.75 -5.10 2.20
CA THR A 168 0.88 -3.97 2.48
C THR A 168 -0.08 -4.23 3.63
N PHE A 169 -0.35 -3.19 4.41
CA PHE A 169 -1.30 -3.24 5.51
C PHE A 169 -2.34 -2.12 5.39
N SER A 170 -3.60 -2.44 5.70
CA SER A 170 -4.70 -1.48 5.71
C SER A 170 -4.86 -0.81 4.34
N HIS A 171 -5.02 0.50 4.29
CA HIS A 171 -5.30 1.21 3.06
C HIS A 171 -4.15 1.24 2.04
N SER A 172 -2.91 0.85 2.36
CA SER A 172 -1.89 0.78 1.29
C SER A 172 -2.17 -0.33 0.27
N GLY A 173 -3.06 -1.28 0.56
CA GLY A 173 -3.29 -2.42 -0.31
C GLY A 173 -3.99 -2.07 -1.61
N VAL A 174 -4.75 -0.97 -1.62
CA VAL A 174 -5.28 -0.44 -2.87
C VAL A 174 -4.17 0.09 -3.78
N MET A 175 -3.09 0.64 -3.23
CA MET A 175 -1.97 1.12 -4.03
C MET A 175 -1.18 -0.04 -4.60
N ALA A 176 -0.92 -1.07 -3.78
CA ALA A 176 -0.28 -2.31 -4.22
C ALA A 176 -1.08 -3.00 -5.34
N THR A 177 -2.41 -3.08 -5.20
CA THR A 177 -3.27 -3.69 -6.22
C THR A 177 -3.31 -2.84 -7.49
N ASN A 178 -3.49 -1.52 -7.36
CA ASN A 178 -3.66 -0.64 -8.51
C ASN A 178 -2.34 -0.44 -9.28
N VAL A 179 -1.17 -0.46 -8.63
CA VAL A 179 0.10 -0.43 -9.35
C VAL A 179 0.28 -1.70 -10.18
N LEU A 180 -0.09 -2.87 -9.66
CA LEU A 180 -0.03 -4.13 -10.42
C LEU A 180 -1.06 -4.16 -11.56
N ALA A 181 -2.26 -3.61 -11.33
CA ALA A 181 -3.30 -3.55 -12.35
C ALA A 181 -2.93 -2.61 -13.51
N HIS A 182 -2.39 -1.43 -13.22
CA HIS A 182 -2.08 -0.42 -14.24
C HIS A 182 -0.66 -0.53 -14.83
N HIS A 183 0.29 -1.04 -14.06
CA HIS A 183 1.71 -1.10 -14.44
C HIS A 183 2.31 -2.51 -14.40
N GLY A 184 1.53 -3.56 -14.16
CA GLY A 184 2.05 -4.92 -13.96
C GLY A 184 2.94 -5.44 -15.10
N GLN A 185 2.67 -5.03 -16.35
CA GLN A 185 3.50 -5.40 -17.51
C GLN A 185 4.93 -4.85 -17.43
N GLU A 186 5.12 -3.76 -16.69
CA GLU A 186 6.42 -3.14 -16.41
C GLU A 186 7.10 -3.76 -15.17
N LEU A 187 6.41 -4.67 -14.47
CA LEU A 187 6.78 -5.30 -13.20
C LEU A 187 6.82 -6.84 -13.28
N PRO A 188 7.49 -7.44 -14.29
CA PRO A 188 7.45 -8.89 -14.51
C PRO A 188 8.06 -9.71 -13.36
N SER A 189 8.95 -9.11 -12.57
CA SER A 189 9.65 -9.74 -11.45
C SER A 189 8.82 -9.84 -10.17
N VAL A 190 7.67 -9.16 -10.07
CA VAL A 190 6.83 -9.25 -8.86
C VAL A 190 6.16 -10.61 -8.83
N ALA A 191 6.63 -11.45 -7.92
CA ALA A 191 6.17 -12.83 -7.80
C ALA A 191 4.95 -12.95 -6.89
N PHE A 192 4.86 -12.10 -5.85
CA PHE A 192 3.76 -12.17 -4.90
C PHE A 192 3.34 -10.85 -4.27
N LEU A 193 2.10 -10.85 -3.77
CA LEU A 193 1.50 -9.81 -2.94
C LEU A 193 1.00 -10.42 -1.63
N VAL A 194 1.43 -9.85 -0.49
CA VAL A 194 0.84 -10.09 0.83
C VAL A 194 0.03 -8.87 1.24
N GLY A 195 -1.29 -8.99 1.19
CA GLY A 195 -2.22 -7.92 1.54
C GLY A 195 -2.90 -8.18 2.89
N ARG A 196 -2.64 -7.33 3.88
CA ARG A 196 -3.21 -7.45 5.22
C ARG A 196 -4.36 -6.48 5.48
N GLU A 197 -5.56 -7.02 5.60
CA GLU A 197 -6.79 -6.30 5.99
C GLU A 197 -7.04 -5.04 5.14
N ASN A 198 -6.87 -5.18 3.82
CA ASN A 198 -6.94 -4.03 2.91
C ASN A 198 -8.38 -3.73 2.49
N PRO A 199 -8.86 -2.48 2.61
CA PRO A 199 -10.15 -2.08 2.05
C PRO A 199 -10.09 -2.09 0.51
N THR A 200 -11.23 -2.35 -0.12
CA THR A 200 -11.37 -2.50 -1.58
C THR A 200 -12.24 -1.40 -2.20
N THR A 201 -13.13 -0.80 -1.42
CA THR A 201 -14.11 0.20 -1.88
C THR A 201 -14.17 1.42 -0.97
N ASP A 202 -14.70 2.52 -1.52
CA ASP A 202 -14.72 3.83 -0.89
C ASP A 202 -15.49 3.92 0.44
N PRO A 203 -16.59 3.18 0.71
CA PRO A 203 -17.26 3.19 2.02
C PRO A 203 -16.45 2.56 3.15
N MET A 204 -15.47 1.70 2.84
CA MET A 204 -14.68 1.02 3.86
C MET A 204 -13.69 1.96 4.55
N TYR A 205 -13.14 2.96 3.86
CA TYR A 205 -12.16 3.88 4.45
C TYR A 205 -12.72 4.76 5.59
N PRO A 206 -13.88 5.42 5.44
CA PRO A 206 -14.53 6.15 6.52
C PRO A 206 -15.28 5.25 7.52
N LEU A 207 -15.16 3.92 7.40
CA LEU A 207 -15.80 2.92 8.26
C LEU A 207 -17.33 2.96 8.21
N GLU A 208 -17.91 3.21 7.03
CA GLU A 208 -19.37 3.33 6.86
C GLU A 208 -20.11 2.00 7.10
N LEU A 209 -19.42 0.86 7.10
CA LEU A 209 -20.02 -0.44 7.38
C LEU A 209 -20.14 -0.72 8.89
N GLY A 210 -19.43 0.04 9.70
CA GLY A 210 -19.22 -0.20 11.12
C GLY A 210 -17.75 -0.15 11.51
N TYR A 211 -17.50 0.05 12.80
CA TYR A 211 -16.17 0.29 13.37
C TYR A 211 -16.03 -0.35 14.74
N TYR A 212 -14.82 -0.41 15.27
CA TYR A 212 -14.58 -0.74 16.69
C TYR A 212 -14.51 0.55 17.52
N ASP A 213 -15.28 0.59 18.62
CA ASP A 213 -15.20 1.68 19.60
C ASP A 213 -13.86 1.66 20.37
N ASP A 214 -13.69 2.60 21.29
CA ASP A 214 -12.45 2.74 22.05
C ASP A 214 -12.17 1.54 22.99
N ASP A 215 -13.23 0.84 23.40
CA ASP A 215 -13.17 -0.40 24.19
C ASP A 215 -13.06 -1.66 23.29
N ARG A 216 -12.88 -1.48 21.98
CA ARG A 216 -12.80 -2.54 20.96
C ARG A 216 -14.06 -3.38 20.83
N ASN A 217 -15.22 -2.85 21.19
CA ASN A 217 -16.50 -3.48 20.86
C ASN A 217 -16.90 -3.12 19.42
N PRO A 218 -17.45 -4.06 18.65
CA PRO A 218 -17.95 -3.77 17.31
C PRO A 218 -19.22 -2.91 17.38
N VAL A 219 -19.21 -1.79 16.66
CA VAL A 219 -20.35 -0.92 16.40
C VAL A 219 -20.76 -1.12 14.94
N PHE A 220 -21.89 -1.78 14.73
CA PHE A 220 -22.41 -2.07 13.40
C PHE A 220 -23.24 -0.91 12.86
N ASN A 221 -23.11 -0.61 11.57
CA ASN A 221 -24.08 0.27 10.90
C ASN A 221 -25.34 -0.55 10.58
N PRO A 222 -26.52 -0.24 11.14
CA PRO A 222 -27.75 -0.98 10.88
C PRO A 222 -28.26 -0.87 9.44
N PHE A 223 -27.71 0.04 8.64
CA PHE A 223 -28.05 0.25 7.24
C PHE A 223 -27.11 -0.48 6.26
N TYR A 224 -26.07 -1.15 6.76
CA TYR A 224 -25.25 -2.05 5.95
C TYR A 224 -25.99 -3.38 5.72
N ILE A 225 -26.20 -3.76 4.45
CA ILE A 225 -26.95 -4.95 4.05
C ILE A 225 -25.99 -5.98 3.45
N ALA A 226 -25.43 -6.84 4.30
CA ALA A 226 -24.47 -7.87 3.91
C ALA A 226 -25.02 -8.85 2.84
N GLN A 227 -26.34 -9.05 2.79
CA GLN A 227 -26.97 -9.98 1.83
C GLN A 227 -26.97 -9.45 0.39
N ASP A 228 -26.80 -8.14 0.21
CA ASP A 228 -26.77 -7.48 -1.11
C ASP A 228 -25.34 -7.32 -1.64
N TYR A 229 -24.42 -8.14 -1.13
CA TYR A 229 -23.03 -8.20 -1.56
C TYR A 229 -22.91 -8.52 -3.06
N THR A 230 -21.98 -7.83 -3.73
CA THR A 230 -21.42 -8.27 -5.01
C THR A 230 -19.89 -8.12 -5.00
N PRO A 231 -19.17 -8.83 -5.89
CA PRO A 231 -17.71 -8.70 -6.03
C PRO A 231 -17.24 -7.24 -6.21
N THR A 232 -18.09 -6.36 -6.77
CA THR A 232 -17.73 -4.98 -7.08
C THR A 232 -18.49 -3.93 -6.28
N SER A 233 -19.43 -4.33 -5.43
CA SER A 233 -20.24 -3.38 -4.64
C SER A 233 -20.67 -3.94 -3.30
N ILE A 234 -20.73 -3.05 -2.30
CA ILE A 234 -21.37 -3.29 -1.02
C ILE A 234 -22.60 -2.37 -0.92
N HIS A 235 -23.66 -2.85 -0.27
CA HIS A 235 -24.89 -2.09 -0.14
C HIS A 235 -25.02 -1.45 1.25
N ILE A 236 -25.19 -0.13 1.26
CA ILE A 236 -25.52 0.65 2.45
C ILE A 236 -26.71 1.53 2.07
N ASP A 237 -27.79 1.45 2.85
CA ASP A 237 -28.96 2.31 2.65
C ASP A 237 -28.69 3.72 3.21
N TYR A 238 -28.39 4.65 2.30
CA TYR A 238 -28.12 6.05 2.65
C TYR A 238 -29.38 6.93 2.74
N SER A 239 -30.59 6.37 2.63
CA SER A 239 -31.84 7.15 2.60
C SER A 239 -32.14 7.94 3.88
N THR A 240 -31.47 7.59 4.97
CA THR A 240 -31.62 8.23 6.29
C THR A 240 -30.41 9.08 6.69
N VAL A 241 -29.45 9.28 5.78
CA VAL A 241 -28.25 10.07 6.07
C VAL A 241 -28.62 11.54 6.29
N GLY A 242 -28.13 12.08 7.40
CA GLY A 242 -28.22 13.49 7.77
C GLY A 242 -26.85 14.08 8.11
N TRP A 243 -26.86 15.37 8.46
CA TRP A 243 -25.68 16.11 8.91
C TRP A 243 -25.91 16.67 10.32
N LEU A 244 -25.07 16.26 11.27
CA LEU A 244 -25.16 16.63 12.67
C LEU A 244 -24.10 17.67 13.01
N VAL A 245 -24.50 18.83 13.53
CA VAL A 245 -23.61 19.85 14.12
C VAL A 245 -24.07 20.12 15.55
N ASN A 246 -23.17 19.93 16.51
CA ASN A 246 -23.41 20.20 17.93
C ASN A 246 -22.09 20.45 18.67
N ASP A 247 -22.12 20.55 20.00
CA ASP A 247 -20.93 20.81 20.82
C ASP A 247 -19.88 19.69 20.74
N ASP A 248 -20.31 18.44 20.55
CA ASP A 248 -19.42 17.28 20.38
C ASP A 248 -18.82 17.22 18.96
N TYR A 249 -19.55 17.76 17.98
CA TYR A 249 -19.23 17.73 16.54
C TYR A 249 -19.34 19.12 15.91
N PRO A 250 -18.49 20.09 16.33
CA PRO A 250 -18.60 21.47 15.85
C PRO A 250 -18.29 21.62 14.35
N ALA A 251 -17.46 20.72 13.80
CA ALA A 251 -17.17 20.66 12.36
C ALA A 251 -18.23 19.88 11.55
N GLY A 252 -19.24 19.33 12.22
CA GLY A 252 -20.29 18.51 11.65
C GLY A 252 -19.87 17.06 11.33
N ARG A 253 -20.84 16.13 11.35
CA ARG A 253 -20.66 14.71 10.99
C ARG A 253 -21.83 14.18 10.18
N PRO A 254 -21.59 13.27 9.23
CA PRO A 254 -22.66 12.43 8.73
C PRO A 254 -23.18 11.52 9.85
N TYR A 255 -24.48 11.28 9.86
CA TYR A 255 -25.11 10.27 10.70
C TYR A 255 -26.22 9.57 9.92
N PHE A 256 -26.57 8.36 10.34
CA PHE A 256 -27.76 7.67 9.87
C PHE A 256 -28.86 7.77 10.92
N ALA A 257 -30.02 8.31 10.54
CA ALA A 257 -31.15 8.42 11.46
C ALA A 257 -31.76 7.04 11.72
N VAL A 258 -31.74 6.58 12.98
CA VAL A 258 -32.25 5.24 13.34
C VAL A 258 -33.68 5.36 13.89
N PRO A 259 -34.70 4.78 13.23
CA PRO A 259 -36.08 4.86 13.71
C PRO A 259 -36.23 4.24 15.12
N ASN A 260 -36.69 5.06 16.08
CA ASN A 260 -36.87 4.67 17.49
C ASN A 260 -35.57 4.23 18.21
N GLY A 261 -34.41 4.62 17.70
CA GLY A 261 -33.11 4.32 18.29
C GLY A 261 -32.22 5.56 18.38
N SER A 262 -30.97 5.35 18.78
CA SER A 262 -29.93 6.37 18.70
C SER A 262 -29.35 6.41 17.29
N ASP A 263 -29.14 7.61 16.77
CA ASP A 263 -28.48 7.83 15.48
C ASP A 263 -27.10 7.16 15.42
N HIS A 264 -26.78 6.56 14.27
CA HIS A 264 -25.45 6.03 14.01
C HIS A 264 -24.57 7.15 13.43
N VAL A 265 -23.81 7.81 14.30
CA VAL A 265 -22.91 8.92 13.92
C VAL A 265 -21.57 8.36 13.44
N LEU A 266 -21.11 8.78 12.27
CA LEU A 266 -19.80 8.37 11.77
C LEU A 266 -18.67 9.13 12.46
N GLY A 267 -17.56 8.44 12.71
CA GLY A 267 -16.35 9.02 13.32
C GLY A 267 -15.54 9.94 12.39
N ASP A 268 -14.34 10.32 12.83
CA ASP A 268 -13.30 10.97 12.00
C ASP A 268 -12.26 10.02 11.43
N LYS A 269 -12.38 8.71 11.66
CA LYS A 269 -11.38 7.70 11.26
C LYS A 269 -11.26 7.51 9.72
N GLY A 270 -11.75 8.45 8.91
CA GLY A 270 -11.70 8.43 7.45
C GLY A 270 -10.59 9.28 6.83
N PRO A 271 -10.42 9.19 5.50
CA PRO A 271 -9.36 9.88 4.78
C PRO A 271 -9.47 11.41 4.86
N ARG A 272 -8.32 12.05 5.03
CA ARG A 272 -8.16 13.49 4.81
C ARG A 272 -7.20 13.72 3.63
N MET A 273 -7.73 14.23 2.53
CA MET A 273 -6.99 14.50 1.30
C MET A 273 -7.20 15.94 0.87
N TRP A 274 -6.15 16.60 0.36
CA TRP A 274 -6.21 17.99 -0.10
C TRP A 274 -6.86 18.95 0.92
N GLY A 275 -6.65 18.70 2.21
CA GLY A 275 -7.23 19.49 3.31
C GLY A 275 -8.71 19.21 3.63
N LYS A 276 -9.35 18.25 2.96
CA LYS A 276 -10.76 17.89 3.13
C LYS A 276 -10.95 16.47 3.66
N ARG A 277 -12.04 16.24 4.37
CA ARG A 277 -12.57 14.93 4.75
C ARG A 277 -13.23 14.30 3.54
N TYR A 278 -12.96 13.02 3.31
CA TYR A 278 -13.58 12.23 2.25
C TYR A 278 -14.40 11.09 2.87
N PHE A 279 -15.67 11.02 2.44
CA PHE A 279 -16.54 9.87 2.63
C PHE A 279 -16.74 9.18 1.29
N SER A 280 -17.48 8.06 1.27
CA SER A 280 -17.82 7.39 0.02
C SER A 280 -18.58 8.31 -0.94
N ARG A 281 -18.53 7.97 -2.23
CA ARG A 281 -19.34 8.63 -3.26
C ARG A 281 -20.82 8.58 -2.91
N GLY A 282 -21.29 7.41 -2.50
CA GLY A 282 -22.69 7.16 -2.13
C GLY A 282 -23.15 8.04 -0.96
N LEU A 283 -22.42 8.04 0.15
CA LEU A 283 -22.75 8.87 1.32
C LEU A 283 -22.72 10.36 0.98
N THR A 284 -21.70 10.79 0.27
CA THR A 284 -21.50 12.21 -0.06
C THR A 284 -22.62 12.73 -0.96
N GLN A 285 -23.04 11.93 -1.94
CA GLN A 285 -24.19 12.25 -2.78
C GLN A 285 -25.49 12.25 -1.97
N ALA A 286 -25.69 11.29 -1.06
CA ALA A 286 -26.88 11.21 -0.23
C ALA A 286 -27.07 12.43 0.70
N LEU A 287 -25.98 13.03 1.20
CA LEU A 287 -26.06 14.29 1.96
C LEU A 287 -26.74 15.41 1.15
N LEU A 288 -26.49 15.47 -0.16
CA LEU A 288 -27.14 16.42 -1.07
C LEU A 288 -28.57 15.99 -1.39
N ASP A 289 -28.78 14.72 -1.74
CA ASP A 289 -30.08 14.20 -2.19
C ASP A 289 -31.13 14.24 -1.07
N ASN A 290 -30.72 14.02 0.18
CA ASN A 290 -31.57 14.08 1.36
C ASN A 290 -31.79 15.52 1.86
N ALA A 291 -31.22 16.52 1.18
CA ALA A 291 -31.19 17.92 1.61
C ALA A 291 -30.60 18.12 3.03
N ALA A 292 -29.69 17.22 3.45
CA ALA A 292 -28.95 17.36 4.69
C ALA A 292 -27.90 18.48 4.58
N LEU A 293 -27.33 18.65 3.38
CA LEU A 293 -26.48 19.76 2.98
C LEU A 293 -26.91 20.26 1.60
N ALA A 294 -26.59 21.52 1.30
CA ALA A 294 -26.73 22.13 -0.01
C ALA A 294 -25.35 22.62 -0.51
N LEU A 295 -25.16 22.74 -1.81
CA LEU A 295 -23.86 23.15 -2.36
C LEU A 295 -23.44 24.57 -1.94
N ASP A 296 -24.39 25.45 -1.61
CA ASP A 296 -24.14 26.81 -1.16
C ASP A 296 -23.76 26.92 0.33
N ASN A 297 -24.01 25.87 1.12
CA ASN A 297 -23.64 25.79 2.53
C ASN A 297 -22.73 24.57 2.84
N TRP A 298 -22.13 23.99 1.81
CA TRP A 298 -21.26 22.83 1.92
C TRP A 298 -20.02 23.17 2.76
N PRO A 299 -19.62 22.35 3.76
CA PRO A 299 -18.43 22.62 4.54
C PRO A 299 -17.16 22.65 3.68
N ASP A 300 -16.34 23.70 3.84
CA ASP A 300 -15.09 23.86 3.08
C ASP A 300 -14.09 22.71 3.30
N ASP A 301 -14.18 22.03 4.44
CA ASP A 301 -13.35 20.90 4.81
C ASP A 301 -13.97 19.53 4.46
N LEU A 302 -15.07 19.49 3.70
CA LEU A 302 -15.73 18.28 3.23
C LEU A 302 -15.65 18.18 1.71
N ALA A 303 -15.21 17.03 1.20
CA ALA A 303 -15.22 16.77 -0.24
C ALA A 303 -16.65 16.81 -0.79
N THR A 304 -16.85 17.53 -1.89
CA THR A 304 -18.14 17.59 -2.60
C THR A 304 -18.42 16.29 -3.36
N PRO A 305 -19.67 16.04 -3.79
CA PRO A 305 -19.99 14.88 -4.63
C PRO A 305 -19.14 14.81 -5.91
N GLN A 306 -18.82 15.96 -6.51
CA GLN A 306 -17.94 16.02 -7.68
C GLN A 306 -16.51 15.58 -7.33
N GLU A 307 -15.94 16.10 -6.24
CA GLU A 307 -14.59 15.75 -5.80
C GLU A 307 -14.46 14.26 -5.43
N THR A 308 -15.48 13.67 -4.78
CA THR A 308 -15.46 12.24 -4.48
C THR A 308 -15.56 11.39 -5.75
N GLN A 309 -16.38 11.78 -6.72
CA GLN A 309 -16.47 11.11 -8.01
C GLN A 309 -15.16 11.17 -8.81
N GLU A 310 -14.45 12.29 -8.76
CA GLU A 310 -13.18 12.49 -9.46
C GLU A 310 -12.01 11.74 -8.78
N HIS A 311 -11.99 11.69 -7.45
CA HIS A 311 -10.81 11.22 -6.72
C HIS A 311 -10.88 9.74 -6.30
N TRP A 312 -12.04 9.16 -6.04
CA TRP A 312 -12.12 7.75 -5.63
C TRP A 312 -11.66 6.70 -6.64
N PRO A 313 -11.78 6.85 -7.98
CA PRO A 313 -11.48 5.78 -8.93
C PRO A 313 -10.08 5.15 -8.83
N TYR A 314 -9.04 5.92 -8.46
CA TYR A 314 -7.67 5.39 -8.27
C TYR A 314 -7.42 4.80 -6.88
N ARG A 315 -8.42 4.85 -5.99
CA ARG A 315 -8.36 4.47 -4.57
C ARG A 315 -9.36 3.39 -4.22
N THR A 316 -9.89 2.72 -5.23
CA THR A 316 -10.66 1.49 -5.11
C THR A 316 -10.00 0.42 -5.96
N THR A 317 -10.20 -0.85 -5.64
CA THR A 317 -9.58 -1.98 -6.36
C THR A 317 -10.57 -2.79 -7.19
N VAL A 318 -11.85 -2.77 -6.81
CA VAL A 318 -12.88 -3.68 -7.35
C VAL A 318 -13.00 -3.68 -8.87
N ASP A 319 -12.81 -2.53 -9.52
CA ASP A 319 -12.91 -2.40 -10.97
C ASP A 319 -11.58 -2.73 -11.70
N ASN A 320 -10.48 -2.88 -10.95
CA ASN A 320 -9.13 -3.02 -11.50
C ASN A 320 -8.62 -4.47 -11.49
N TYR A 321 -9.24 -5.37 -10.73
CA TYR A 321 -8.82 -6.77 -10.65
C TYR A 321 -8.78 -7.47 -12.01
N GLY A 322 -9.74 -7.21 -12.90
CA GLY A 322 -9.77 -7.79 -14.25
C GLY A 322 -8.55 -7.44 -15.11
N LEU A 323 -7.84 -6.34 -14.81
CA LEU A 323 -6.61 -5.97 -15.52
C LEU A 323 -5.46 -6.94 -15.23
N LEU A 324 -5.44 -7.52 -14.02
CA LEU A 324 -4.37 -8.42 -13.55
C LEU A 324 -4.25 -9.70 -14.39
N VAL A 325 -5.33 -10.13 -15.05
CA VAL A 325 -5.32 -11.24 -16.02
C VAL A 325 -4.24 -11.05 -17.08
N THR A 326 -3.98 -9.80 -17.47
CA THR A 326 -3.02 -9.45 -18.53
C THR A 326 -1.81 -8.70 -18.01
N SER A 327 -1.94 -7.93 -16.93
CA SER A 327 -0.84 -7.14 -16.40
C SER A 327 0.06 -7.94 -15.47
N ALA A 328 -0.47 -8.93 -14.73
CA ALA A 328 0.31 -9.72 -13.77
C ALA A 328 -0.20 -11.18 -13.65
N PRO A 329 -0.28 -11.94 -14.76
CA PRO A 329 -0.90 -13.29 -14.78
C PRO A 329 -0.18 -14.33 -13.90
N GLN A 330 1.08 -14.11 -13.56
CA GLN A 330 1.90 -15.00 -12.74
C GLN A 330 1.79 -14.70 -11.24
N LEU A 331 1.18 -13.57 -10.85
CA LEU A 331 1.12 -13.10 -9.48
C LEU A 331 0.47 -14.13 -8.55
N LYS A 332 1.01 -14.25 -7.35
CA LYS A 332 0.48 -15.06 -6.26
C LYS A 332 0.08 -14.15 -5.11
N VAL A 333 -1.09 -14.37 -4.52
CA VAL A 333 -1.64 -13.44 -3.52
C VAL A 333 -1.92 -14.16 -2.21
N MET A 334 -1.53 -13.56 -1.11
CA MET A 334 -1.98 -13.94 0.22
C MET A 334 -2.76 -12.79 0.84
N LEU A 335 -3.99 -13.05 1.23
CA LEU A 335 -4.87 -12.13 1.95
C LEU A 335 -4.83 -12.49 3.43
N VAL A 336 -4.23 -11.61 4.22
CA VAL A 336 -4.01 -11.79 5.66
C VAL A 336 -5.06 -11.00 6.44
N PHE A 337 -5.79 -11.64 7.35
CA PHE A 337 -6.81 -10.96 8.14
C PHE A 337 -7.12 -11.66 9.47
N ALA A 338 -7.38 -10.84 10.48
CA ALA A 338 -7.77 -11.31 11.80
C ALA A 338 -9.27 -11.65 11.87
N ALA A 339 -9.64 -12.48 12.85
CA ALA A 339 -11.04 -12.69 13.23
C ALA A 339 -11.72 -11.35 13.61
N ASP A 340 -10.95 -10.45 14.25
CA ASP A 340 -11.33 -9.09 14.57
C ASP A 340 -10.33 -8.12 13.94
N ASP A 341 -10.72 -7.43 12.87
CA ASP A 341 -9.78 -6.63 12.07
C ASP A 341 -9.31 -5.39 12.85
N HIS A 342 -8.28 -4.74 12.32
CA HIS A 342 -7.77 -3.49 12.88
C HIS A 342 -8.85 -2.39 12.95
N VAL A 343 -9.72 -2.27 11.94
CA VAL A 343 -10.76 -1.22 11.90
C VAL A 343 -12.15 -1.65 11.43
N GLN A 344 -12.26 -2.70 10.61
CA GLN A 344 -13.55 -3.14 10.04
C GLN A 344 -14.28 -4.09 10.99
N ALA A 345 -15.48 -3.73 11.44
CA ALA A 345 -16.27 -4.56 12.36
C ALA A 345 -17.19 -5.56 11.65
N ALA A 346 -17.46 -5.38 10.36
CA ALA A 346 -18.42 -6.20 9.60
C ALA A 346 -18.02 -7.69 9.62
N SER A 347 -18.93 -8.53 10.12
CA SER A 347 -18.65 -9.95 10.40
C SER A 347 -18.39 -10.79 9.15
N ASP A 348 -18.94 -10.35 8.03
CA ASP A 348 -18.85 -10.95 6.70
C ASP A 348 -17.58 -10.56 5.94
N LYS A 349 -16.72 -9.71 6.52
CA LYS A 349 -15.39 -9.35 6.00
C LYS A 349 -15.41 -8.96 4.51
N PRO A 350 -16.28 -8.03 4.09
CA PRO A 350 -16.49 -7.74 2.66
C PRO A 350 -15.22 -7.30 1.93
N HIS A 351 -14.27 -6.69 2.63
CA HIS A 351 -12.97 -6.32 2.07
C HIS A 351 -12.11 -7.54 1.67
N ILE A 352 -12.16 -8.63 2.45
CA ILE A 352 -11.48 -9.89 2.11
C ILE A 352 -12.27 -10.63 1.04
N HIS A 353 -13.60 -10.65 1.11
CA HIS A 353 -14.46 -11.28 0.11
C HIS A 353 -14.25 -10.65 -1.28
N GLN A 354 -14.31 -9.32 -1.38
CA GLN A 354 -14.09 -8.62 -2.66
C GLN A 354 -12.66 -8.79 -3.18
N ALA A 355 -11.67 -8.81 -2.28
CA ALA A 355 -10.30 -9.06 -2.68
C ALA A 355 -10.10 -10.50 -3.18
N TYR A 356 -10.72 -11.49 -2.53
CA TYR A 356 -10.68 -12.88 -2.97
C TYR A 356 -11.37 -13.05 -4.32
N ASP A 357 -12.60 -12.53 -4.49
CA ASP A 357 -13.31 -12.55 -5.78
C ASP A 357 -12.52 -11.85 -6.88
N GLY A 358 -11.88 -10.73 -6.55
CA GLY A 358 -11.06 -9.96 -7.47
C GLY A 358 -9.83 -10.73 -7.94
N PHE A 359 -9.00 -11.19 -7.01
CA PHE A 359 -7.76 -11.89 -7.36
C PHE A 359 -7.98 -13.31 -7.87
N HIS A 360 -8.88 -14.08 -7.24
CA HIS A 360 -9.09 -15.49 -7.57
C HIS A 360 -10.11 -15.67 -8.70
N GLU A 361 -11.36 -15.25 -8.49
CA GLU A 361 -12.46 -15.54 -9.42
C GLU A 361 -12.37 -14.70 -10.70
N THR A 362 -12.01 -13.43 -10.58
CA THR A 362 -11.94 -12.50 -11.72
C THR A 362 -10.59 -12.60 -12.44
N ALA A 363 -9.48 -12.56 -11.69
CA ALA A 363 -8.14 -12.57 -12.29
C ALA A 363 -7.55 -13.97 -12.51
N GLY A 364 -8.14 -15.02 -11.94
CA GLY A 364 -7.66 -16.40 -12.09
C GLY A 364 -6.34 -16.68 -11.37
N LEU A 365 -5.97 -15.86 -10.38
CA LEU A 365 -4.71 -15.99 -9.66
C LEU A 365 -4.81 -17.03 -8.54
N TRP A 366 -3.65 -17.52 -8.11
CA TRP A 366 -3.56 -18.30 -6.89
C TRP A 366 -3.72 -17.36 -5.70
N VAL A 367 -4.64 -17.68 -4.79
CA VAL A 367 -4.94 -16.87 -3.61
C VAL A 367 -4.97 -17.74 -2.36
N ARG A 368 -4.36 -17.28 -1.27
CA ARG A 368 -4.47 -17.93 0.05
C ARG A 368 -5.02 -16.96 1.10
N LEU A 369 -5.84 -17.48 2.00
CA LEU A 369 -6.37 -16.76 3.16
C LEU A 369 -5.55 -17.09 4.41
N ASN A 370 -4.66 -16.18 4.81
CA ASN A 370 -3.66 -16.32 5.88
C ASN A 370 -2.54 -17.35 5.60
N PRO A 371 -1.33 -17.21 6.19
CA PRO A 371 -0.26 -18.20 6.00
C PRO A 371 -0.58 -19.57 6.58
N ASP A 372 0.11 -20.60 6.11
CA ASP A 372 0.17 -21.94 6.70
C ASP A 372 0.55 -21.88 8.18
N LEU A 373 -0.10 -22.72 8.99
CA LEU A 373 0.18 -22.86 10.42
C LEU A 373 1.67 -23.13 10.67
N ALA A 374 2.31 -23.93 9.82
CA ALA A 374 3.73 -24.26 9.93
C ALA A 374 4.63 -23.01 9.95
N TYR A 375 4.33 -21.98 9.13
CA TYR A 375 5.09 -20.74 9.13
C TYR A 375 4.80 -19.88 10.34
N VAL A 376 3.55 -19.86 10.81
CA VAL A 376 3.18 -19.15 12.04
C VAL A 376 3.92 -19.74 13.24
N GLU A 377 3.97 -21.07 13.36
CA GLU A 377 4.69 -21.75 14.44
C GLU A 377 6.21 -21.56 14.35
N ALA A 378 6.77 -21.51 13.13
CA ALA A 378 8.19 -21.22 12.94
C ALA A 378 8.57 -19.81 13.43
N VAL A 379 7.73 -18.80 13.16
CA VAL A 379 8.00 -17.41 13.59
C VAL A 379 7.63 -17.18 15.06
N ALA A 380 6.55 -17.79 15.55
CA ALA A 380 6.09 -17.62 16.93
C ALA A 380 6.89 -18.47 17.95
N GLY A 381 7.53 -19.54 17.47
CA GLY A 381 8.02 -20.64 18.29
C GLY A 381 6.93 -21.69 18.58
N GLN A 382 7.36 -22.84 19.12
CA GLN A 382 6.46 -23.98 19.34
C GLN A 382 5.25 -23.63 20.23
N GLY A 383 4.06 -23.99 19.75
CA GLY A 383 2.78 -23.76 20.44
C GLY A 383 2.18 -22.36 20.22
N GLY A 384 2.88 -21.47 19.52
CA GLY A 384 2.40 -20.12 19.20
C GLY A 384 1.25 -20.07 18.19
N GLY A 385 1.01 -21.17 17.44
CA GLY A 385 -0.06 -21.29 16.46
C GLY A 385 -1.36 -21.93 16.97
N SER A 386 -1.51 -22.15 18.29
CA SER A 386 -2.69 -22.83 18.84
C SER A 386 -4.00 -22.10 18.49
N GLY A 387 -4.89 -22.79 17.78
CA GLY A 387 -6.19 -22.24 17.36
C GLY A 387 -6.11 -21.29 16.16
N TYR A 388 -4.97 -21.25 15.47
CA TYR A 388 -4.81 -20.56 14.20
C TYR A 388 -5.54 -21.30 13.06
N PRO A 389 -6.19 -20.58 12.13
CA PRO A 389 -6.87 -21.20 10.99
C PRO A 389 -5.87 -21.60 9.91
N ASP A 390 -5.79 -22.89 9.62
CA ASP A 390 -4.93 -23.44 8.57
C ASP A 390 -5.76 -23.70 7.31
N ASN A 391 -5.89 -22.65 6.48
CA ASN A 391 -6.80 -22.65 5.34
C ASN A 391 -6.06 -22.96 4.05
N SER A 392 -6.39 -24.06 3.38
CA SER A 392 -5.78 -24.37 2.09
C SER A 392 -5.98 -23.24 1.06
N ALA A 393 -4.97 -22.99 0.21
CA ALA A 393 -5.03 -22.01 -0.86
C ALA A 393 -6.13 -22.34 -1.89
N ASN A 394 -6.66 -21.30 -2.52
CA ASN A 394 -7.78 -21.30 -3.45
C ASN A 394 -9.06 -21.88 -2.83
N THR A 395 -9.23 -21.66 -1.53
CA THR A 395 -10.47 -21.96 -0.82
C THR A 395 -10.94 -20.73 -0.05
N GLU A 396 -12.25 -20.66 0.13
CA GLU A 396 -12.93 -19.57 0.80
C GLU A 396 -14.03 -20.11 1.75
N PRO A 397 -14.54 -19.28 2.67
CA PRO A 397 -15.68 -19.66 3.49
C PRO A 397 -16.90 -20.01 2.62
N GLY A 398 -17.45 -21.22 2.78
CA GLY A 398 -18.73 -21.58 2.15
C GLY A 398 -19.93 -20.73 2.61
N ASN A 399 -19.76 -19.93 3.67
CA ASN A 399 -20.66 -18.86 4.06
C ASN A 399 -19.84 -17.72 4.67
N TRP A 400 -19.76 -16.60 3.97
CA TRP A 400 -19.01 -15.42 4.39
C TRP A 400 -19.50 -14.79 5.69
N ALA A 401 -20.75 -15.01 6.12
CA ALA A 401 -21.18 -14.61 7.46
C ALA A 401 -20.36 -15.26 8.60
N ASN A 402 -19.63 -16.34 8.31
CA ASN A 402 -18.72 -17.03 9.23
C ASN A 402 -17.23 -16.74 8.93
N ALA A 403 -16.90 -15.74 8.12
CA ALA A 403 -15.52 -15.44 7.72
C ALA A 403 -14.57 -15.20 8.90
N ARG A 404 -15.09 -14.75 10.05
CA ARG A 404 -14.30 -14.65 11.30
C ARG A 404 -13.63 -15.96 11.73
N LEU A 405 -14.16 -17.13 11.34
CA LEU A 405 -13.55 -18.44 11.66
C LEU A 405 -12.31 -18.73 10.80
N TRP A 406 -12.14 -18.04 9.69
CA TRP A 406 -11.01 -18.17 8.77
C TRP A 406 -9.89 -17.17 9.07
N GLY A 407 -10.20 -16.13 9.86
CA GLY A 407 -9.25 -15.13 10.32
C GLY A 407 -8.51 -15.56 11.58
N TYR A 408 -7.24 -15.19 11.71
CA TYR A 408 -6.46 -15.53 12.89
C TYR A 408 -6.94 -14.79 14.13
N ARG A 409 -6.82 -15.41 15.31
CA ARG A 409 -7.19 -14.79 16.58
C ARG A 409 -5.97 -14.12 17.21
N GLY A 410 -6.18 -12.95 17.78
CA GLY A 410 -5.14 -12.25 18.53
C GLY A 410 -5.65 -10.94 19.09
N GLU A 411 -5.01 -10.45 20.14
CA GLU A 411 -5.31 -9.13 20.69
C GLU A 411 -4.80 -8.05 19.74
N TYR A 412 -5.62 -7.03 19.49
CA TYR A 412 -5.24 -5.91 18.63
C TYR A 412 -3.97 -5.23 19.16
N GLY A 413 -3.00 -5.00 18.28
CA GLY A 413 -1.71 -4.42 18.65
C GLY A 413 -0.71 -5.40 19.28
N SER A 414 -1.10 -6.64 19.57
CA SER A 414 -0.17 -7.65 20.10
C SER A 414 0.91 -8.01 19.06
N PRO A 415 2.12 -8.41 19.49
CA PRO A 415 3.19 -8.82 18.58
C PRO A 415 2.78 -9.96 17.65
N PHE A 416 1.89 -10.85 18.10
CA PHE A 416 1.36 -11.90 17.24
C PHE A 416 0.67 -11.33 15.99
N VAL A 417 -0.19 -10.34 16.20
CA VAL A 417 -1.00 -9.69 15.17
C VAL A 417 -0.17 -8.73 14.32
N THR A 418 0.70 -7.94 14.94
CA THR A 418 1.45 -6.87 14.25
C THR A 418 2.77 -7.32 13.65
N LYS A 419 3.31 -8.47 14.06
CA LYS A 419 4.62 -8.95 13.64
C LYS A 419 4.62 -10.41 13.20
N THR A 420 4.22 -11.34 14.06
CA THR A 420 4.33 -12.78 13.78
C THR A 420 3.59 -13.20 12.51
N VAL A 421 2.29 -12.90 12.39
CA VAL A 421 1.50 -13.30 11.22
C VAL A 421 1.97 -12.59 9.93
N PRO A 422 2.21 -11.26 9.91
CA PRO A 422 2.82 -10.58 8.77
C PRO A 422 4.13 -11.22 8.28
N LEU A 423 5.04 -11.53 9.20
CA LEU A 423 6.34 -12.11 8.86
C LEU A 423 6.22 -13.56 8.38
N ALA A 424 5.33 -14.35 8.99
CA ALA A 424 5.02 -15.70 8.52
C ALA A 424 4.47 -15.68 7.08
N ALA A 425 3.56 -14.75 6.77
CA ALA A 425 3.01 -14.57 5.43
C ALA A 425 4.08 -14.21 4.38
N ALA A 426 4.93 -13.24 4.70
CA ALA A 426 6.03 -12.84 3.84
C ALA A 426 7.05 -13.97 3.61
N ALA A 427 7.40 -14.69 4.68
CA ALA A 427 8.32 -15.83 4.66
C ALA A 427 7.80 -16.98 3.80
N GLU A 428 6.53 -17.36 3.96
CA GLU A 428 5.89 -18.41 3.18
C GLU A 428 5.87 -18.07 1.70
N MET A 429 5.41 -16.87 1.34
CA MET A 429 5.31 -16.49 -0.07
C MET A 429 6.68 -16.45 -0.74
N ALA A 430 7.71 -15.92 -0.07
CA ALA A 430 9.08 -15.96 -0.59
C ALA A 430 9.59 -17.38 -0.78
N ASP A 431 9.30 -18.28 0.15
CA ASP A 431 9.73 -19.68 0.10
C ASP A 431 9.03 -20.47 -1.00
N ARG A 432 7.73 -20.26 -1.20
CA ARG A 432 6.96 -20.87 -2.30
C ARG A 432 7.47 -20.42 -3.66
N VAL A 433 7.87 -19.15 -3.80
CA VAL A 433 8.54 -18.67 -5.03
C VAL A 433 9.84 -19.41 -5.25
N ARG A 434 10.69 -19.50 -4.23
CA ARG A 434 12.00 -20.16 -4.35
C ARG A 434 11.89 -21.65 -4.64
N SER A 435 10.99 -22.37 -3.97
CA SER A 435 10.83 -23.81 -4.16
C SER A 435 10.03 -24.16 -5.43
N GLY A 436 9.21 -23.22 -5.92
CA GLY A 436 8.20 -23.48 -6.92
C GLY A 436 7.01 -24.30 -6.39
N ASP A 437 6.88 -24.45 -5.06
CA ASP A 437 5.83 -25.23 -4.42
C ASP A 437 4.59 -24.38 -4.12
N TRP A 438 3.60 -24.51 -4.99
CA TRP A 438 2.29 -23.86 -4.87
C TRP A 438 1.20 -24.84 -4.44
N SER A 439 1.57 -25.89 -3.69
CA SER A 439 0.61 -26.80 -3.05
C SER A 439 -0.47 -26.01 -2.29
N PRO A 440 -1.69 -26.53 -2.18
CA PRO A 440 -2.74 -25.88 -1.42
C PRO A 440 -2.36 -25.61 0.05
N ASP A 441 -1.60 -26.50 0.69
CA ASP A 441 -1.20 -26.41 2.10
C ASP A 441 0.22 -26.92 2.28
N LEU A 442 0.91 -26.42 3.31
CA LEU A 442 2.23 -26.88 3.74
C LEU A 442 2.21 -27.33 5.19
N ASP A 443 2.51 -28.62 5.41
CA ASP A 443 2.61 -29.21 6.76
C ASP A 443 3.91 -28.79 7.49
N GLU A 444 4.89 -28.24 6.77
CA GLU A 444 6.17 -27.77 7.30
C GLU A 444 6.68 -26.56 6.51
N VAL A 445 7.56 -25.76 7.14
CA VAL A 445 8.24 -24.68 6.42
C VAL A 445 9.19 -25.27 5.38
N LEU A 446 9.22 -24.67 4.19
CA LEU A 446 10.06 -25.14 3.07
C LEU A 446 11.54 -24.87 3.33
N PHE A 447 11.84 -23.74 3.98
CA PHE A 447 13.19 -23.36 4.36
C PHE A 447 13.24 -22.86 5.79
N GLN A 448 14.17 -23.39 6.57
CA GLN A 448 14.45 -22.91 7.92
C GLN A 448 15.26 -21.62 7.84
N HIS A 449 14.84 -20.61 8.59
CA HIS A 449 15.61 -19.38 8.83
C HIS A 449 15.86 -19.29 10.32
N ASN A 450 17.14 -19.23 10.70
CA ASN A 450 17.58 -19.26 12.10
C ASN A 450 17.89 -17.86 12.61
#